data_AF-A0A4W5MET6-F1
#
_entry.id   AF-A0A4W5MET6-F1
#
_cell.length_a   1.000
_cell.length_b   1.000
_cell.length_c   1.000
_cell.angle_alpha   90.00
_cell.angle_beta   90.00
_cell.angle_gamma   90.00
#
_symmetry.space_group_name_H-M   'P 1'
#
loop_
_entity.id
_entity.type
_entity.pdbx_description
1 polymer ?
#
loop_
_entity_poly.entity_id
_entity_poly.type
_entity_poly.pdbx_seq_one_letter_code
_entity_poly.pdbx_strand_id
1 'polypeptide(L)'
;MILRPTTCWQMDWDEMESNHHLFHALCHTLRARDWFLLVRSEPTGSSSIGSGVCCHYLLQPSASLSLLLKPVANRELLLPCQLPVSNQDPPPDALTTIQSCVGQLEEESLFNPLSLRSNLYQHLRSRGLLSPPSYPYRPQQTPRRDQPRPAVGPSTTPARQPRQVCFVPV
;
A
#
# COMPACT_ATOMS: atom_id res chain seq x y z
N MET A 1 -18.11 11.69 18.96
CA MET A 1 -16.71 12.15 18.99
C MET A 1 -16.22 12.19 17.55
N ILE A 2 -15.58 13.28 17.12
CA ILE A 2 -15.02 13.42 15.76
C ILE A 2 -13.50 13.49 15.91
N LEU A 3 -12.79 12.59 15.22
CA LEU A 3 -11.33 12.62 15.14
C LEU A 3 -10.94 13.33 13.84
N ARG A 4 -10.14 14.39 13.96
CA ARG A 4 -9.61 15.13 12.81
C ARG A 4 -8.09 15.02 12.82
N PRO A 5 -7.45 14.75 11.67
CA PRO A 5 -6.01 14.90 11.56
C PRO A 5 -5.64 16.33 11.93
N THR A 6 -4.74 16.49 12.89
CA THR A 6 -4.23 17.79 13.31
C THR A 6 -3.05 18.19 12.43
N THR A 7 -3.06 19.41 11.93
CA THR A 7 -1.94 20.05 11.25
C THR A 7 -1.10 20.78 12.31
N CYS A 8 -0.03 20.13 12.78
CA CYS A 8 0.80 20.64 13.87
C CYS A 8 1.38 22.04 13.64
N TRP A 9 1.49 22.49 12.38
CA TRP A 9 1.96 23.83 12.01
C TRP A 9 0.88 24.93 12.08
N GLN A 10 -0.39 24.60 12.33
CA GLN A 10 -1.49 25.57 12.47
C GLN A 10 -1.91 25.80 13.92
N MET A 11 -1.31 25.07 14.87
CA MET A 11 -1.64 25.13 16.30
C MET A 11 -0.54 25.86 17.06
N ASP A 12 -0.92 26.57 18.13
CA ASP A 12 0.08 27.07 19.07
C ASP A 12 0.58 25.94 19.99
N TRP A 13 1.60 26.26 20.80
CA TRP A 13 2.24 25.29 21.69
C TRP A 13 1.30 24.77 22.77
N ASP A 14 0.45 25.63 23.33
CA ASP A 14 -0.46 25.27 24.41
C ASP A 14 -1.58 24.35 23.90
N GLU A 15 -2.10 24.64 22.71
CA GLU A 15 -3.07 23.79 22.02
C GLU A 15 -2.48 22.43 21.67
N MET A 16 -1.23 22.38 21.21
CA MET A 16 -0.54 21.13 20.89
C MET A 16 -0.32 20.26 22.14
N GLU A 17 0.11 20.87 23.24
CA GLU A 17 0.31 20.18 24.51
C GLU A 17 -1.01 19.67 25.10
N SER A 18 -2.07 20.49 25.04
CA SER A 18 -3.42 20.08 25.45
C SER A 18 -3.93 18.90 24.60
N ASN A 19 -3.75 18.96 23.28
CA ASN A 19 -4.12 17.88 22.37
C ASN A 19 -3.32 16.59 22.66
N HIS A 20 -2.03 16.71 22.96
CA HIS A 20 -1.20 15.58 23.38
C HIS A 20 -1.76 14.91 24.64
N HIS A 21 -2.07 15.68 25.68
CA HIS A 21 -2.69 15.17 26.90
C HIS A 21 -4.05 14.48 26.63
N LEU A 22 -4.91 15.09 25.80
CA LEU A 22 -6.20 14.51 25.42
C LEU A 22 -6.05 13.19 24.67
N PHE A 23 -5.11 13.11 23.74
CA PHE A 23 -4.81 11.89 22.99
C PHE A 23 -4.30 10.77 23.92
N HIS A 24 -3.42 11.11 24.86
CA HIS A 24 -2.91 10.17 25.86
C HIS A 24 -4.03 9.67 26.78
N ALA A 25 -4.89 10.57 27.27
CA ALA A 25 -6.04 10.24 28.09
C ALA A 25 -7.04 9.33 27.34
N LEU A 26 -7.26 9.58 26.05
CA LEU A 26 -8.09 8.74 25.19
C LEU A 26 -7.50 7.32 25.09
N CYS A 27 -6.23 7.19 24.73
CA CYS A 27 -5.56 5.89 24.62
C CYS A 27 -5.61 5.11 25.94
N HIS A 28 -5.34 5.79 27.06
CA HIS A 28 -5.41 5.19 28.39
C HIS A 28 -6.82 4.69 28.72
N THR A 29 -7.84 5.51 28.45
CA THR A 29 -9.24 5.18 28.74
C THR A 29 -9.72 3.98 27.91
N LEU A 30 -9.38 3.93 26.63
CA LEU A 30 -9.72 2.80 25.75
C LEU A 30 -9.06 1.52 26.23
N ARG A 31 -7.76 1.57 26.59
CA ARG A 31 -7.01 0.41 27.07
C ARG A 31 -7.54 -0.10 28.41
N ALA A 32 -7.81 0.79 29.36
CA ALA A 32 -8.31 0.43 30.69
C ALA A 32 -9.69 -0.25 30.64
N ARG A 33 -10.46 -0.02 29.57
CA ARG A 33 -11.79 -0.59 29.36
C ARG A 33 -11.82 -1.73 28.34
N ASP A 34 -10.66 -2.09 27.77
CA ASP A 34 -10.55 -3.02 26.64
C ASP A 34 -11.49 -2.66 25.47
N TRP A 35 -11.55 -1.37 25.14
CA TRP A 35 -12.44 -0.83 24.11
C TRP A 35 -11.70 -0.48 22.82
N PHE A 36 -12.42 -0.63 21.71
CA PHE A 36 -12.02 -0.20 20.39
C PHE A 36 -12.98 0.89 19.89
N LEU A 37 -12.48 1.80 19.06
CA LEU A 37 -13.34 2.78 18.39
C LEU A 37 -13.59 2.34 16.95
N LEU A 38 -14.85 2.09 16.60
CA LEU A 38 -15.28 2.02 15.21
C LEU A 38 -15.44 3.44 14.68
N VAL A 39 -14.63 3.80 13.69
CA VAL A 39 -14.66 5.11 13.04
C VAL A 39 -15.06 4.96 11.59
N ARG A 40 -15.78 5.96 11.09
CA ARG A 40 -16.17 6.08 9.69
C ARG A 40 -15.35 7.19 9.06
N SER A 41 -14.79 6.94 7.88
CA SER A 41 -14.20 8.03 7.08
C SER A 41 -15.31 8.86 6.46
N GLU A 42 -15.26 10.17 6.67
CA GLU A 42 -16.14 11.09 5.95
C GLU A 42 -15.63 11.25 4.51
N PRO A 43 -16.49 11.11 3.48
CA PRO A 43 -16.09 11.28 2.09
C PRO A 43 -15.73 12.74 1.82
N THR A 44 -14.50 13.00 1.40
CA THR A 44 -14.04 14.32 0.99
C THR A 44 -14.53 14.62 -0.43
N GLY A 45 -15.73 15.17 -0.58
CA GLY A 45 -16.20 15.68 -1.86
C GLY A 45 -17.73 15.80 -1.98
N SER A 46 -18.21 16.95 -2.43
CA SER A 46 -19.59 17.15 -2.87
C SER A 46 -19.81 16.48 -4.24
N SER A 47 -19.88 15.15 -4.28
CA SER A 47 -20.38 14.46 -5.47
C SER A 47 -21.90 14.59 -5.48
N SER A 48 -22.43 15.41 -6.37
CA SER A 48 -23.85 15.77 -6.50
C SER A 48 -24.75 14.65 -7.06
N ILE A 49 -24.33 13.38 -6.93
CA ILE A 49 -25.14 12.21 -7.27
C ILE A 49 -24.89 11.21 -6.14
N GLY A 50 -25.95 10.90 -5.40
CA GLY A 50 -25.89 10.38 -4.03
C GLY A 50 -25.00 9.17 -3.76
N SER A 51 -24.60 9.09 -2.49
CA SER A 51 -23.86 8.01 -1.82
C SER A 51 -22.35 8.00 -2.06
N GLY A 52 -21.62 8.84 -1.32
CA GLY A 52 -20.17 8.69 -1.16
C GLY A 52 -19.83 7.34 -0.52
N VAL A 53 -18.77 6.69 -1.01
CA VAL A 53 -18.26 5.44 -0.41
C VAL A 53 -17.69 5.77 0.97
N CYS A 54 -18.23 5.14 2.00
CA CYS A 54 -17.74 5.26 3.37
C CYS A 54 -16.91 4.02 3.72
N CYS A 55 -15.71 4.23 4.23
CA CYS A 55 -14.89 3.17 4.78
C CYS A 55 -15.02 3.17 6.32
N HIS A 56 -15.09 1.98 6.90
CA HIS A 56 -15.07 1.80 8.34
C HIS A 56 -13.69 1.32 8.76
N TYR A 57 -13.19 1.85 9.86
CA TYR A 57 -11.93 1.46 10.46
C TYR A 57 -12.11 1.24 11.95
N LEU A 58 -11.27 0.41 12.52
CA LEU A 58 -11.19 0.16 13.94
C LEU A 58 -9.90 0.78 14.45
N LEU A 59 -10.01 1.70 15.40
CA LEU A 59 -8.88 2.25 16.13
C LEU A 59 -8.68 1.44 17.41
N GLN A 60 -7.51 0.82 17.50
CA GLN A 60 -7.12 -0.01 18.62
C GLN A 60 -5.98 0.66 19.41
N PRO A 61 -6.12 0.85 20.74
CA PRO A 61 -5.03 1.35 21.56
C PRO A 61 -3.88 0.34 21.67
N SER A 62 -2.66 0.85 21.65
CA SER A 62 -1.42 0.12 21.88
C SER A 62 -0.90 0.33 23.30
N ALA A 63 -0.01 -0.56 23.75
CA ALA A 63 0.77 -0.37 24.98
C ALA A 63 1.62 0.92 24.93
N SER A 64 2.10 1.30 23.75
CA SER A 64 2.95 2.47 23.51
C SER A 64 2.19 3.80 23.36
N LEU A 65 0.94 3.88 23.83
CA LEU A 65 0.08 5.09 23.75
C LEU A 65 -0.12 5.60 22.31
N SER A 66 -0.13 4.68 21.34
CA SER A 66 -0.51 4.94 19.95
C SER A 66 -1.83 4.25 19.61
N LEU A 67 -2.45 4.64 18.50
CA LEU A 67 -3.62 3.96 17.94
C LEU A 67 -3.26 3.24 16.64
N LEU A 68 -3.60 1.96 16.57
CA LEU A 68 -3.51 1.15 15.37
C LEU A 68 -4.83 1.26 14.60
N LEU A 69 -4.76 1.69 13.35
CA LEU A 69 -5.90 1.74 12.43
C LEU A 69 -6.00 0.42 11.65
N LYS A 70 -7.14 -0.28 11.77
CA LYS A 70 -7.44 -1.50 11.02
C LYS A 70 -8.63 -1.29 10.10
N PRO A 71 -8.55 -1.60 8.80
CA PRO A 71 -9.71 -1.56 7.92
C PRO A 71 -10.72 -2.63 8.34
N VAL A 72 -12.01 -2.31 8.23
CA VAL A 72 -13.09 -3.26 8.49
C VAL A 72 -13.63 -3.76 7.15
N ALA A 73 -13.74 -5.08 7.02
CA ALA A 73 -14.40 -5.68 5.86
C ALA A 73 -15.92 -5.49 5.98
N ASN A 74 -16.50 -4.79 5.02
CA ASN A 74 -17.95 -4.58 4.94
C ASN A 74 -18.63 -5.80 4.28
N ARG A 75 -19.96 -5.85 4.35
CA ARG A 75 -20.77 -6.94 3.80
C ARG A 75 -20.49 -7.23 2.32
N GLU A 76 -20.22 -6.21 1.52
CA GLU A 76 -19.89 -6.32 0.10
C GLU A 76 -18.52 -6.99 -0.17
N LEU A 77 -17.63 -7.02 0.82
CA LEU A 77 -16.33 -7.71 0.75
C LEU A 77 -16.40 -9.13 1.31
N LEU A 78 -17.51 -9.50 1.94
CA LEU A 78 -17.70 -10.80 2.58
C LEU A 78 -18.52 -11.70 1.67
N LEU A 79 -17.99 -12.90 1.40
CA LEU A 79 -18.76 -13.95 0.76
C LEU A 79 -19.69 -14.59 1.81
N PRO A 80 -20.98 -14.81 1.51
CA PRO A 80 -21.84 -15.61 2.37
C PRO A 80 -21.22 -17.00 2.58
N CYS A 81 -20.94 -17.36 3.83
CA CYS A 81 -20.34 -18.63 4.17
C CYS A 81 -21.09 -19.25 5.35
N GLN A 82 -21.65 -20.45 5.14
CA GLN A 82 -22.30 -21.25 6.18
C GLN A 82 -21.44 -22.49 6.42
N LEU A 83 -20.41 -22.35 7.24
CA LEU A 83 -19.56 -23.47 7.64
C LEU A 83 -20.14 -24.11 8.90
N PRO A 84 -20.22 -25.45 8.96
CA PRO A 84 -20.63 -26.14 10.18
C PRO A 84 -19.58 -25.87 11.26
N VAL A 85 -20.03 -25.39 12.42
CA VAL A 85 -19.14 -25.21 13.59
C VAL A 85 -18.92 -26.59 14.20
N SER A 86 -17.70 -27.10 14.12
CA SER A 86 -17.30 -28.28 14.88
C SER A 86 -16.81 -27.82 16.26
N ASN A 87 -17.49 -28.26 17.32
CA ASN A 87 -17.06 -28.02 18.71
C ASN A 87 -16.21 -29.18 19.27
N GLN A 88 -15.77 -30.12 18.42
CA GLN A 88 -14.94 -31.23 18.86
C GLN A 88 -13.46 -30.85 18.78
N ASP A 89 -12.74 -31.10 19.87
CA ASP A 89 -11.29 -30.98 19.88
C ASP A 89 -10.67 -32.03 18.93
N PRO A 90 -9.61 -31.65 18.19
CA PRO A 90 -8.91 -32.60 17.33
C PRO A 90 -8.21 -33.69 18.16
N PRO A 91 -8.03 -34.90 17.62
CA PRO A 91 -7.29 -35.96 18.29
C PRO A 91 -5.85 -35.54 18.67
N PRO A 92 -5.32 -36.01 19.82
CA PRO A 92 -4.00 -35.59 20.31
C PRO A 92 -2.85 -35.97 19.36
N ASP A 93 -2.97 -37.08 18.65
CA ASP A 93 -1.98 -37.52 17.66
C ASP A 93 -1.91 -36.56 16.46
N ALA A 94 -3.06 -36.09 15.98
CA ALA A 94 -3.13 -35.09 14.92
C ALA A 94 -2.52 -33.76 15.37
N LEU A 95 -2.77 -33.32 16.60
CA LEU A 95 -2.14 -32.13 17.18
C LEU A 95 -0.62 -32.26 17.23
N THR A 96 -0.12 -33.39 17.73
CA THR A 96 1.31 -33.66 17.87
C THR A 96 2.00 -33.69 16.50
N THR A 97 1.35 -34.29 15.51
CA THR A 97 1.81 -34.33 14.12
C THR A 97 1.92 -32.91 13.54
N ILE A 98 0.86 -32.11 13.66
CA ILE A 98 0.85 -30.74 13.12
C ILE A 98 1.86 -29.85 13.85
N GLN A 99 1.99 -29.95 15.17
CA GLN A 99 3.01 -29.21 15.93
C GLN A 99 4.43 -29.55 15.45
N SER A 100 4.71 -30.83 15.21
CA SER A 100 6.01 -31.29 14.69
C SER A 100 6.28 -30.75 13.29
N CYS A 101 5.26 -30.70 12.43
CA CYS A 101 5.38 -30.13 11.08
C CYS A 101 5.59 -28.61 11.11
N VAL A 102 4.81 -27.88 11.91
CA VAL A 102 4.93 -26.41 12.03
C VAL A 102 6.27 -26.02 12.64
N GLY A 103 6.78 -26.78 13.61
CA GLY A 103 8.08 -26.54 14.23
C GLY A 103 9.28 -26.74 13.29
N GLN A 104 9.09 -27.35 12.13
CA GLN A 104 10.12 -27.48 11.09
C GLN A 104 10.11 -26.33 10.07
N LEU A 105 9.10 -25.47 10.10
CA LEU A 105 9.02 -24.32 9.20
C LEU A 105 10.06 -23.27 9.60
N GLU A 106 10.68 -22.64 8.61
CA GLU A 106 11.60 -21.54 8.83
C GLU A 106 10.82 -20.29 9.29
N GLU A 107 11.22 -19.74 10.44
CA GLU A 107 10.63 -18.52 10.98
C GLU A 107 11.47 -17.30 10.59
N GLU A 108 10.91 -16.43 9.76
CA GLU A 108 11.52 -15.13 9.46
C GLU A 108 11.09 -14.09 10.50
N SER A 109 12.07 -13.47 11.16
CA SER A 109 11.82 -12.43 12.17
C SER A 109 11.27 -11.12 11.60
N LEU A 110 11.48 -10.87 10.31
CA LEU A 110 11.02 -9.66 9.61
C LEU A 110 10.48 -10.01 8.24
N PHE A 111 9.16 -9.97 8.11
CA PHE A 111 8.49 -10.17 6.84
C PHE A 111 8.74 -9.00 5.88
N ASN A 112 9.37 -9.27 4.75
CA ASN A 112 9.51 -8.30 3.66
C ASN A 112 8.58 -8.67 2.49
N PRO A 113 7.49 -7.94 2.24
CA PRO A 113 6.57 -8.27 1.14
C PRO A 113 7.22 -8.21 -0.25
N LEU A 114 8.36 -7.51 -0.40
CA LEU A 114 9.11 -7.44 -1.65
C LEU A 114 9.98 -8.68 -1.92
N SER A 115 10.24 -9.52 -0.90
CA SER A 115 10.95 -10.80 -1.10
C SER A 115 10.05 -11.84 -1.78
N LEU A 116 8.73 -11.69 -1.67
CA LEU A 116 7.76 -12.61 -2.24
C LEU A 116 7.71 -12.50 -3.77
N ARG A 117 7.97 -13.62 -4.44
CA ARG A 117 7.79 -13.76 -5.88
C ARG A 117 6.47 -14.45 -6.18
N SER A 118 5.43 -13.66 -6.47
CA SER A 118 4.12 -14.20 -6.88
C SER A 118 4.10 -14.71 -8.33
N ASN A 119 5.15 -14.43 -9.10
CA ASN A 119 5.24 -14.70 -10.55
C ASN A 119 4.06 -14.13 -11.37
N LEU A 120 3.28 -13.20 -10.80
CA LEU A 120 2.10 -12.62 -11.44
C LEU A 120 2.44 -11.99 -12.79
N TYR A 121 3.53 -11.23 -12.85
CA TYR A 121 3.98 -10.62 -14.10
C TYR A 121 4.27 -11.65 -15.19
N GLN A 122 4.99 -12.74 -14.86
CA GLN A 122 5.26 -13.83 -15.80
C GLN A 122 3.96 -14.50 -16.27
N HIS A 123 3.00 -14.67 -15.36
CA HIS A 123 1.70 -15.26 -15.65
C HIS A 123 0.81 -14.37 -16.53
N LEU A 124 0.79 -13.06 -16.30
CA LEU A 124 0.03 -12.12 -17.11
C LEU A 124 0.67 -11.97 -18.51
N ARG A 125 2.00 -12.02 -18.58
CA ARG A 125 2.76 -12.04 -19.83
C ARG A 125 2.51 -13.31 -20.64
N SER A 126 2.51 -14.48 -20.01
CA SER A 126 2.26 -15.76 -20.70
C SER A 126 0.83 -15.86 -21.25
N ARG A 127 -0.14 -15.22 -20.59
CA ARG A 127 -1.53 -15.12 -21.07
C ARG A 127 -1.75 -14.01 -22.11
N GLY A 128 -0.71 -13.28 -22.51
CA GLY A 128 -0.83 -12.19 -23.49
C GLY A 128 -1.63 -10.98 -22.99
N LEU A 129 -1.92 -10.90 -21.68
CA LEU A 129 -2.63 -9.77 -21.06
C LEU A 129 -1.72 -8.55 -20.90
N LEU A 130 -0.41 -8.77 -20.96
CA LEU A 130 0.62 -7.74 -21.09
C LEU A 130 1.15 -7.79 -22.52
N SER A 131 0.37 -7.28 -23.47
CA SER A 131 0.91 -6.97 -24.79
C SER A 131 2.01 -5.90 -24.61
N PRO A 132 3.18 -6.04 -25.27
CA PRO A 132 4.12 -4.93 -25.30
C PRO A 132 3.40 -3.73 -25.90
N PRO A 133 3.58 -2.51 -25.35
CA PRO A 133 3.11 -1.31 -26.04
C PRO A 133 3.74 -1.34 -27.45
N SER A 134 2.90 -1.49 -28.46
CA SER A 134 3.29 -1.31 -29.85
C SER A 134 3.54 0.18 -30.01
N TYR A 135 4.76 0.63 -29.70
CA TYR A 135 5.16 2.00 -29.97
C TYR A 135 5.09 2.20 -31.49
N PRO A 136 4.26 3.13 -32.01
CA PRO A 136 4.08 3.32 -33.45
C PRO A 136 5.31 3.92 -34.15
N TYR A 137 6.38 4.24 -33.42
CA TYR A 137 7.64 4.70 -34.01
C TYR A 137 8.63 3.56 -34.14
N ARG A 138 8.39 2.68 -35.12
CA ARG A 138 9.48 1.94 -35.76
C ARG A 138 10.07 2.90 -36.80
N PRO A 139 11.31 3.39 -36.67
CA PRO A 139 11.93 4.16 -37.74
C PRO A 139 11.98 3.24 -38.96
N GLN A 140 11.22 3.59 -40.00
CA GLN A 140 11.30 2.93 -41.29
C GLN A 140 12.76 3.05 -41.76
N GLN A 141 13.45 1.91 -41.85
CA GLN A 141 14.70 1.81 -42.58
C GLN A 141 14.35 2.11 -44.04
N THR A 142 14.62 3.32 -44.48
CA THR A 142 14.49 3.71 -45.88
C THR A 142 15.52 2.91 -46.71
N PRO A 143 15.12 2.30 -47.83
CA PRO A 143 16.07 1.61 -48.70
C PRO A 143 16.98 2.64 -49.35
N ARG A 144 18.25 2.60 -48.98
CA ARG A 144 19.32 3.48 -49.48
C ARG A 144 19.62 3.08 -50.93
N ARG A 145 19.07 3.84 -51.89
CA ARG A 145 19.43 3.77 -53.31
C ARG A 145 20.81 4.42 -53.48
N ASP A 146 21.76 3.66 -54.03
CA ASP A 146 23.10 4.10 -54.43
C ASP A 146 23.07 5.33 -55.34
N GLN A 147 23.76 6.42 -54.96
CA GLN A 147 24.72 7.15 -55.82
C GLN A 147 25.39 8.35 -55.08
N PRO A 148 26.53 8.88 -55.56
CA PRO A 148 27.71 9.13 -54.74
C PRO A 148 27.92 10.59 -54.32
N ARG A 149 28.77 10.79 -53.32
CA ARG A 149 29.27 12.09 -52.82
C ARG A 149 29.93 12.93 -53.93
N PRO A 150 29.96 14.26 -53.75
CA PRO A 150 31.25 14.89 -53.44
C PRO A 150 31.21 15.84 -52.24
N ALA A 151 32.41 16.18 -51.78
CA ALA A 151 32.76 16.90 -50.55
C ALA A 151 32.59 18.42 -50.63
N VAL A 152 32.60 19.10 -49.46
CA VAL A 152 33.46 20.25 -49.08
C VAL A 152 32.83 21.04 -47.90
N GLY A 153 33.57 21.13 -46.79
CA GLY A 153 33.80 22.37 -46.02
C GLY A 153 32.80 22.85 -44.95
N PRO A 154 33.26 23.66 -43.96
CA PRO A 154 32.75 23.67 -42.57
C PRO A 154 32.13 25.01 -42.11
N SER A 155 31.35 25.01 -41.01
CA SER A 155 31.19 26.15 -40.05
C SER A 155 30.11 25.84 -38.99
N THR A 156 30.51 25.59 -37.73
CA THR A 156 30.45 26.48 -36.52
C THR A 156 29.14 26.38 -35.71
N THR A 157 29.13 25.62 -34.60
CA THR A 157 29.28 26.03 -33.16
C THR A 157 27.91 26.03 -32.42
N PRO A 158 27.83 26.09 -31.07
CA PRO A 158 27.58 24.91 -30.25
C PRO A 158 26.36 25.06 -29.30
N ALA A 159 25.88 23.99 -28.68
CA ALA A 159 25.27 24.10 -27.35
C ALA A 159 25.26 22.75 -26.63
N ARG A 160 25.73 22.82 -25.39
CA ARG A 160 26.25 21.74 -24.57
C ARG A 160 25.17 21.31 -23.58
N GLN A 161 24.78 20.04 -23.70
CA GLN A 161 24.40 19.06 -22.67
C GLN A 161 23.36 19.35 -21.56
N PRO A 162 22.69 18.27 -21.09
CA PRO A 162 21.59 18.29 -20.14
C PRO A 162 22.10 18.26 -18.70
N ARG A 163 21.36 18.87 -17.76
CA ARG A 163 21.54 18.57 -16.33
C ARG A 163 20.48 17.58 -15.89
N GLN A 164 20.86 16.30 -15.91
CA GLN A 164 20.29 15.30 -15.03
C GLN A 164 20.64 15.67 -13.59
N VAL A 165 19.65 15.73 -12.72
CA VAL A 165 19.88 15.81 -11.27
C VAL A 165 19.42 14.47 -10.70
N CYS A 166 20.40 13.63 -10.35
CA CYS A 166 20.18 12.40 -9.61
C CYS A 166 20.00 12.74 -8.12
N PHE A 167 19.00 12.12 -7.50
CA PHE A 167 18.83 12.09 -6.04
C PHE A 167 19.97 11.26 -5.40
N VAL A 168 20.46 11.73 -4.26
CA VAL A 168 21.23 10.93 -3.30
C VAL A 168 20.52 11.06 -1.95
N PRO A 169 20.19 9.96 -1.26
CA PRO A 169 19.57 10.02 0.05
C PRO A 169 20.65 10.16 1.14
N VAL A 170 20.40 11.07 2.09
CA VAL A 170 20.59 10.87 3.53
C VAL A 170 19.39 11.51 4.21
#